data_AF-A0A1S3CY33-F1
#
_entry.id   AF-A0A1S3CY33-F1
#
_cell.length_a   1.000
_cell.length_b   1.000
_cell.length_c   1.000
_cell.angle_alpha   90.00
_cell.angle_beta   90.00
_cell.angle_gamma   90.00
#
_symmetry.space_group_name_H-M   'P 1'
#
loop_
_entity.id
_entity.type
_entity.pdbx_description
1 polymer ?
#
loop_
_entity_poly.entity_id
_entity_poly.type
_entity_poly.pdbx_seq_one_letter_code
_entity_poly.pdbx_strand_id
1 'polypeptide(L)'
;MKFSHSKVKSNIISWNRVVLLHGPPGTGKTSLCKAVAQKLSIRLQSKYKITEFIEINSHSLFSKYFSESGKLVQKMFNKIKEAVEYEESLVCLLIDEIESLTRARESVMSGTEPSDGVRVVNAVLTQIDQLKKVDL
;
A
#
# COMPACT_ATOMS: atom_id res chain seq x y z
N MET A 1 -4.85 -20.60 1.26
CA MET A 1 -5.18 -20.63 -0.19
C MET A 1 -6.49 -21.34 -0.55
N LYS A 2 -7.26 -21.93 0.39
CA LYS A 2 -8.53 -22.62 0.07
C LYS A 2 -9.49 -21.75 -0.77
N PHE A 3 -9.75 -20.50 -0.39
CA PHE A 3 -10.72 -19.65 -1.09
C PHE A 3 -10.33 -19.30 -2.54
N SER A 4 -9.07 -18.92 -2.79
CA SER A 4 -8.57 -18.64 -4.14
C SER A 4 -8.55 -19.90 -5.02
N HIS A 5 -8.13 -21.05 -4.48
CA HIS A 5 -8.17 -22.32 -5.24
C HIS A 5 -9.60 -22.79 -5.52
N SER A 6 -10.54 -22.49 -4.62
CA SER A 6 -11.96 -22.80 -4.80
C SER A 6 -12.70 -21.82 -5.71
N LYS A 7 -12.02 -20.84 -6.33
CA LYS A 7 -12.60 -19.82 -7.22
C LYS A 7 -13.88 -19.18 -6.65
N VAL A 8 -13.85 -18.86 -5.36
CA VAL A 8 -15.00 -18.23 -4.69
C VAL A 8 -15.29 -16.89 -5.36
N LYS A 9 -16.55 -16.68 -5.74
CA LYS A 9 -16.97 -15.45 -6.41
C LYS A 9 -16.83 -14.27 -5.44
N SER A 10 -16.04 -13.26 -5.84
CA SER A 10 -15.75 -12.07 -5.02
C SER A 10 -16.97 -11.22 -4.70
N ASN A 11 -18.03 -11.31 -5.51
CA ASN A 11 -19.32 -10.64 -5.27
C ASN A 11 -20.15 -11.30 -4.16
N ILE A 12 -19.82 -12.52 -3.73
CA ILE A 12 -20.51 -13.23 -2.63
C ILE A 12 -19.66 -13.14 -1.35
N ILE A 13 -18.35 -13.40 -1.47
CA ILE A 13 -17.41 -13.31 -0.36
C ILE A 13 -16.26 -12.40 -0.80
N SER A 14 -16.32 -11.15 -0.35
CA SER A 14 -15.26 -10.17 -0.56
C SER A 14 -14.22 -10.26 0.56
N TRP A 15 -12.95 -10.19 0.21
CA TRP A 15 -11.86 -10.05 1.16
C TRP A 15 -10.95 -8.91 0.70
N ASN A 16 -10.72 -7.96 1.58
CA ASN A 16 -9.84 -6.83 1.31
C ASN A 16 -8.41 -7.26 1.66
N ARG A 17 -7.49 -7.15 0.71
CA ARG A 17 -6.08 -7.57 0.83
C ARG A 17 -5.24 -6.62 1.72
N VAL A 18 -5.83 -6.11 2.80
CA VAL A 18 -5.27 -5.08 3.68
C VAL A 18 -5.14 -5.61 5.09
N VAL A 19 -3.97 -5.36 5.69
CA VAL A 19 -3.68 -5.62 7.09
C VAL A 19 -3.19 -4.32 7.71
N LEU A 20 -3.77 -3.92 8.84
CA LEU A 20 -3.35 -2.76 9.61
C LEU A 20 -2.69 -3.24 10.91
N LEU A 21 -1.47 -2.78 11.16
CA LEU A 21 -0.78 -2.98 12.42
C LEU A 21 -0.74 -1.66 13.18
N HIS A 22 -1.14 -1.67 14.45
CA HIS A 22 -1.08 -0.49 15.32
C HIS A 22 -0.43 -0.85 16.66
N GLY A 23 0.14 0.15 17.32
CA GLY A 23 0.77 0.01 18.63
C GLY A 23 1.90 1.01 18.85
N PRO A 24 2.46 1.09 20.07
CA PRO A 24 3.51 2.03 20.43
C PRO A 24 4.72 1.99 19.46
N PRO A 25 5.51 3.08 19.34
CA PRO A 25 6.75 3.06 18.58
C PRO A 25 7.73 2.01 19.15
N GLY A 26 8.57 1.43 18.29
CA GLY A 26 9.57 0.44 18.71
C GLY A 26 9.04 -0.99 18.95
N THR A 27 7.75 -1.26 18.75
CA THR A 27 7.16 -2.61 18.91
C THR A 27 7.41 -3.58 17.76
N GLY A 28 8.27 -3.21 16.80
CA GLY A 28 8.67 -4.10 15.70
C GLY A 28 7.64 -4.28 14.58
N LYS A 29 6.64 -3.39 14.44
CA LYS A 29 5.61 -3.46 13.40
C LYS A 29 6.21 -3.56 11.98
N THR A 30 7.12 -2.66 11.62
CA THR A 30 7.82 -2.64 10.33
C THR A 30 8.66 -3.91 10.13
N SER A 31 9.38 -4.35 11.17
CA SER A 31 10.17 -5.58 11.15
C SER A 31 9.30 -6.83 10.96
N LEU A 32 8.12 -6.87 11.58
CA LEU A 32 7.15 -7.94 11.43
C LEU A 32 6.64 -8.02 9.99
N CYS A 33 6.30 -6.89 9.36
CA CYS A 33 5.91 -6.86 7.95
C CYS A 33 6.99 -7.44 7.03
N LYS A 34 8.25 -7.04 7.23
CA LYS A 34 9.40 -7.55 6.47
C LYS A 34 9.58 -9.06 6.66
N ALA A 35 9.51 -9.53 7.90
CA ALA A 35 9.61 -10.95 8.24
C ALA A 35 8.47 -11.78 7.63
N VAL A 36 7.23 -11.27 7.66
CA VAL A 36 6.07 -11.92 7.03
C VAL A 36 6.25 -12.00 5.52
N ALA A 37 6.64 -10.90 4.85
CA ALA A 37 6.88 -10.89 3.42
C ALA A 37 7.95 -11.91 3.00
N GLN A 38 9.08 -11.95 3.73
CA GLN A 38 10.13 -12.94 3.50
C GLN A 38 9.64 -14.37 3.74
N LYS A 39 8.84 -14.60 4.79
CA LYS A 39 8.31 -15.94 5.05
C LYS A 39 7.33 -16.39 3.97
N LEU A 40 6.54 -15.47 3.44
CA LEU A 40 5.61 -15.72 2.33
C LEU A 40 6.36 -16.02 1.03
N SER A 41 7.43 -15.29 0.70
CA SER A 41 8.23 -15.57 -0.51
C SER A 41 8.76 -17.01 -0.52
N ILE A 42 9.32 -17.46 0.60
CA ILE A 42 9.82 -18.84 0.75
C ILE A 42 8.68 -19.86 0.68
N ARG A 43 7.58 -19.62 1.41
CA ARG A 43 6.44 -20.55 1.49
C ARG A 43 5.70 -20.71 0.18
N LEU A 44 5.68 -19.66 -0.65
CA LEU A 44 4.88 -19.58 -1.86
C LEU A 44 5.73 -19.59 -3.14
N GLN A 45 7.03 -19.87 -3.04
CA GLN A 45 7.96 -19.91 -4.17
C GLN A 45 7.53 -20.84 -5.32
N SER A 46 6.75 -21.89 -5.02
CA SER A 46 6.22 -22.81 -6.03
C SER A 46 5.09 -22.21 -6.86
N LYS A 47 4.45 -21.15 -6.38
CA LYS A 47 3.34 -20.46 -7.05
C LYS A 47 3.77 -19.11 -7.61
N TYR A 48 4.56 -18.35 -6.85
CA TYR A 48 5.06 -17.04 -7.25
C TYR A 48 6.57 -17.12 -7.43
N LYS A 49 7.04 -16.92 -8.67
CA LYS A 49 8.48 -16.93 -8.99
C LYS A 49 9.17 -15.66 -8.51
N ILE A 50 8.43 -14.56 -8.48
CA ILE A 50 8.92 -13.25 -8.10
C ILE A 50 8.16 -12.83 -6.84
N THR A 51 8.87 -12.30 -5.84
CA THR A 51 8.24 -11.61 -4.72
C THR A 51 8.86 -10.23 -4.60
N GLU A 52 8.02 -9.21 -4.69
CA GLU A 52 8.43 -7.82 -4.56
C GLU A 52 7.98 -7.29 -3.21
N PHE A 53 8.91 -6.71 -2.47
CA PHE A 53 8.62 -5.98 -1.24
C PHE A 53 8.80 -4.48 -1.51
N ILE A 54 7.70 -3.74 -1.41
CA ILE A 54 7.67 -2.31 -1.69
C ILE A 54 7.35 -1.59 -0.40
N GLU A 55 8.25 -0.73 0.06
CA GLU A 55 8.09 0.07 1.28
C GLU A 55 7.89 1.54 0.92
N ILE A 56 6.75 2.08 1.32
CA ILE A 56 6.42 3.50 1.20
C ILE A 56 6.39 4.07 2.60
N ASN A 57 7.37 4.91 2.94
CA ASN A 57 7.28 5.76 4.12
C ASN A 57 6.44 6.99 3.76
N SER A 58 5.28 7.12 4.41
CA SER A 58 4.33 8.18 4.07
C SER A 58 4.85 9.58 4.41
N HIS A 59 5.57 9.77 5.52
CA HIS A 59 6.23 11.04 5.84
C HIS A 59 7.21 11.50 4.74
N SER A 60 8.05 10.58 4.25
CA SER A 60 9.03 10.83 3.19
C SER A 60 8.37 11.03 1.83
N LEU A 61 7.25 10.34 1.59
CA LEU A 61 6.43 10.54 0.40
C LEU A 61 5.91 11.99 0.38
N PHE A 62 5.39 12.49 1.50
CA PHE A 62 4.94 13.87 1.56
C PHE A 62 6.09 14.84 1.34
N SER A 63 7.20 14.74 2.08
CA SER A 63 8.30 15.71 1.91
C SER A 63 8.87 15.76 0.49
N LYS A 64 9.04 14.59 -0.16
CA LYS A 64 9.61 14.49 -1.52
C LYS A 64 8.64 14.94 -2.62
N TYR A 65 7.35 14.69 -2.44
CA TYR A 65 6.33 14.92 -3.47
C TYR A 65 5.39 16.10 -3.16
N PHE A 66 5.61 16.83 -2.04
CA PHE A 66 4.90 18.06 -1.71
C PHE A 66 5.12 19.15 -2.77
N SER A 67 6.35 19.20 -3.32
CA SER A 67 6.77 20.21 -4.31
C SER A 67 6.56 19.75 -5.76
N GLU A 68 6.58 18.44 -6.00
CA GLU A 68 6.49 17.85 -7.34
C GLU A 68 5.17 17.05 -7.46
N SER A 69 4.09 17.75 -7.82
CA SER A 69 2.74 17.31 -8.25
C SER A 69 2.32 15.82 -8.12
N GLY A 70 1.03 15.58 -7.86
CA GLY A 70 0.42 14.22 -7.79
C GLY A 70 0.69 13.26 -8.96
N LYS A 71 1.26 13.73 -10.10
CA LYS A 71 1.77 12.91 -11.20
C LYS A 71 2.85 11.92 -10.75
N LEU A 72 3.72 12.28 -9.81
CA LEU A 72 4.77 11.36 -9.35
C LEU A 72 4.23 10.26 -8.44
N VAL A 73 3.26 10.60 -7.58
CA VAL A 73 2.49 9.61 -6.82
C VAL A 73 1.82 8.63 -7.79
N GLN A 74 1.15 9.15 -8.83
CA GLN A 74 0.53 8.31 -9.85
C GLN A 74 1.55 7.40 -10.57
N LYS A 75 2.71 7.93 -10.97
CA LYS A 75 3.79 7.12 -11.59
C LYS A 75 4.29 6.02 -10.66
N MET A 76 4.45 6.30 -9.37
CA MET A 76 4.87 5.32 -8.38
C MET A 76 3.83 4.19 -8.26
N PHE A 77 2.55 4.53 -8.11
CA PHE A 77 1.48 3.53 -7.99
C PHE A 77 1.23 2.76 -9.29
N ASN A 78 1.45 3.37 -10.46
CA ASN A 78 1.42 2.65 -11.73
C ASN A 78 2.46 1.53 -11.78
N LYS A 79 3.69 1.77 -11.30
CA LYS A 79 4.72 0.72 -11.21
C LYS A 79 4.30 -0.42 -10.27
N ILE A 80 3.65 -0.08 -9.15
CA ILE A 80 3.11 -1.10 -8.23
C ILE A 80 2.03 -1.93 -8.94
N LYS A 81 1.15 -1.28 -9.71
CA LYS A 81 0.10 -1.93 -10.47
C LYS A 81 0.67 -2.87 -11.54
N GLU A 82 1.67 -2.43 -12.29
CA GLU A 82 2.40 -3.25 -13.27
C GLU A 82 3.01 -4.50 -12.61
N ALA A 83 3.60 -4.37 -11.42
CA ALA A 83 4.13 -5.51 -10.66
C ALA A 83 3.03 -6.47 -10.18
N VAL A 84 1.85 -5.96 -9.82
CA VAL A 84 0.69 -6.76 -9.38
C VAL A 84 0.03 -7.51 -10.54
N GLU A 85 0.06 -6.95 -11.76
CA GLU A 85 -0.54 -7.56 -12.95
C GLU A 85 0.25 -8.78 -13.46
N TYR A 86 1.51 -8.94 -13.05
CA TYR A 86 2.28 -10.14 -13.36
C TYR A 86 1.80 -11.33 -12.52
N GLU A 87 1.14 -12.32 -13.15
CA GLU A 87 0.49 -13.45 -12.47
C GLU A 87 1.43 -14.27 -11.57
N GLU A 88 2.72 -14.35 -11.92
CA GLU A 88 3.74 -15.07 -11.15
C GLU A 88 4.44 -14.20 -10.09
N SER A 89 3.95 -12.96 -9.87
CA SER A 89 4.44 -12.04 -8.83
C SER A 89 3.58 -12.09 -7.57
N LEU A 90 4.26 -12.09 -6.42
CA LEU A 90 3.67 -11.73 -5.13
C LEU A 90 4.16 -10.33 -4.73
N VAL A 91 3.27 -9.35 -4.68
CA VAL A 91 3.61 -8.00 -4.24
C VAL A 91 3.19 -7.81 -2.78
N CYS A 92 4.16 -7.50 -1.92
CA CYS A 92 3.96 -7.10 -0.53
C CYS A 92 4.21 -5.60 -0.39
N LEU A 93 3.13 -4.81 -0.34
CA LEU A 93 3.20 -3.36 -0.15
C LEU A 93 3.09 -3.01 1.34
N LEU A 94 4.16 -2.43 1.88
CA LEU A 94 4.17 -1.81 3.20
C LEU A 94 4.01 -0.30 3.05
N ILE A 95 3.04 0.27 3.76
CA ILE A 95 2.91 1.73 3.93
C ILE A 95 3.17 2.03 5.40
N ASP A 96 4.35 2.59 5.69
CA ASP A 96 4.77 2.91 7.05
C ASP A 96 4.34 4.34 7.44
N GLU A 97 4.19 4.55 8.74
CA GLU A 97 3.77 5.83 9.36
C GLU A 97 2.46 6.41 8.81
N ILE A 98 1.50 5.54 8.47
CA ILE A 98 0.22 5.91 7.82
C ILE A 98 -0.53 7.04 8.55
N GLU A 99 -0.32 7.21 9.86
CA GLU A 99 -0.84 8.32 10.66
C GLU A 99 -0.45 9.70 10.11
N SER A 100 0.66 9.83 9.40
CA SER A 100 1.10 11.07 8.76
C SER A 100 0.11 11.55 7.70
N LEU A 101 -0.56 10.63 6.99
CA LEU A 101 -1.63 10.93 6.03
C LEU A 101 -2.83 11.56 6.72
N THR A 102 -3.19 11.02 7.90
CA THR A 102 -4.33 11.53 8.68
C THR A 102 -4.03 12.93 9.20
N ARG A 103 -2.83 13.15 9.75
CA ARG A 103 -2.41 14.47 10.26
C ARG A 103 -2.34 15.53 9.16
N ALA A 104 -1.81 15.19 7.99
CA ALA A 104 -1.78 16.08 6.81
C ALA A 104 -3.19 16.41 6.28
N ARG A 105 -4.17 15.52 6.50
CA ARG A 105 -5.56 15.80 6.16
C ARG A 105 -6.21 16.75 7.17
N GLU A 106 -5.94 16.55 8.46
CA GLU A 106 -6.44 17.40 9.55
C GLU A 106 -5.87 18.83 9.46
N SER A 107 -4.56 18.98 9.23
CA SER A 107 -3.87 20.28 9.11
C SER A 107 -4.40 21.14 7.97
N VAL A 108 -4.85 20.52 6.87
CA VAL A 108 -5.46 21.26 5.76
C VAL A 108 -6.92 21.58 6.04
N MET A 109 -7.66 20.71 6.72
CA MET A 109 -9.04 21.01 7.15
C MET A 109 -9.08 22.18 8.14
N SER A 110 -8.03 22.38 8.94
CA SER A 110 -7.87 23.55 9.82
C SER A 110 -7.31 24.81 9.14
N GLY A 111 -7.06 24.77 7.82
CA GLY A 111 -6.59 25.93 7.04
C GLY A 111 -5.13 26.31 7.26
N THR A 112 -4.36 25.47 7.96
CA THR A 112 -2.97 25.73 8.35
C THR A 112 -1.93 25.31 7.31
N GLU A 113 -2.30 24.50 6.32
CA GLU A 113 -1.42 24.04 5.24
C GLU A 113 -1.99 24.31 3.82
N PRO A 114 -1.14 24.48 2.79
CA PRO A 114 -1.57 24.76 1.42
C PRO A 114 -2.43 23.64 0.81
N SER A 115 -3.38 24.00 -0.05
CA SER A 115 -4.30 23.09 -0.75
C SER A 115 -3.62 21.95 -1.55
N ASP A 116 -2.35 22.11 -1.90
CA ASP A 116 -1.59 21.11 -2.66
C ASP A 116 -1.24 19.87 -1.84
N GLY A 117 -1.03 20.03 -0.52
CA GLY A 117 -0.83 18.89 0.38
C GLY A 117 -2.03 17.93 0.37
N VAL A 118 -3.25 18.48 0.39
CA VAL A 118 -4.48 17.69 0.29
C VAL A 118 -4.63 16.96 -1.04
N ARG A 119 -4.20 17.56 -2.16
CA ARG A 119 -4.25 16.89 -3.46
C ARG A 119 -3.35 15.66 -3.48
N VAL A 120 -2.17 15.75 -2.88
CA VAL A 120 -1.24 14.61 -2.77
C VAL A 120 -1.82 13.54 -1.85
N VAL A 121 -2.35 13.90 -0.67
CA VAL A 121 -3.01 12.95 0.25
C VAL A 121 -4.15 12.21 -0.45
N ASN A 122 -5.05 12.95 -1.12
CA ASN A 122 -6.17 12.35 -1.83
C ASN A 122 -5.71 11.46 -2.99
N ALA A 123 -4.65 11.84 -3.71
CA ALA A 123 -4.08 11.00 -4.76
C ALA A 123 -3.58 9.67 -4.19
N VAL A 124 -2.84 9.68 -3.07
CA VAL A 124 -2.36 8.47 -2.40
C VAL A 124 -3.51 7.57 -1.97
N LEU A 125 -4.51 8.12 -1.27
CA LEU A 125 -5.68 7.35 -0.81
C LEU A 125 -6.45 6.74 -1.98
N THR A 126 -6.64 7.50 -3.05
CA THR A 126 -7.30 7.02 -4.28
C THR A 126 -6.54 5.85 -4.89
N GLN A 127 -5.20 5.92 -4.94
CA GLN A 127 -4.39 4.83 -5.48
C GLN A 127 -4.43 3.57 -4.60
N ILE A 128 -4.40 3.72 -3.26
CA ILE A 128 -4.58 2.60 -2.34
C ILE A 128 -5.95 1.93 -2.55
N ASP A 129 -7.00 2.71 -2.74
CA ASP A 129 -8.34 2.17 -3.00
C ASP A 129 -8.45 1.47 -4.36
N GLN A 130 -7.73 1.95 -5.38
CA GLN A 130 -7.64 1.27 -6.67
C GLN A 130 -6.93 -0.09 -6.55
N LEU A 131 -5.85 -0.19 -5.76
CA LEU A 131 -5.15 -1.46 -5.53
C LEU A 131 -6.02 -2.51 -4.83
N LYS A 132 -6.98 -2.10 -4.00
CA LYS A 132 -7.95 -3.03 -3.37
C LYS A 132 -8.90 -3.67 -4.39
N LYS A 133 -9.19 -2.98 -5.50
CA LYS A 133 -10.17 -3.38 -6.52
C LYS A 133 -9.56 -4.21 -7.65
N VAL A 134 -8.26 -4.52 -7.61
CA VAL A 134 -7.64 -5.40 -8.61
C VAL A 134 -8.15 -6.82 -8.36
N ASP A 135 -9.27 -7.13 -9.01
CA ASP A 135 -9.76 -8.48 -9.21
C ASP A 135 -8.70 -9.23 -10.04
N LEU A 136 -8.04 -10.20 -9.41
CA LEU A 136 -7.19 -11.20 -10.07
C LEU A 136 -8.03 -12.47 -10.27
#